data_AF-A0A957NJ90-F1
#
_entry.id   AF-A0A957NJ90-F1
#
_cell.length_a   1.000
_cell.length_b   1.000
_cell.length_c   1.000
_cell.angle_alpha   90.00
_cell.angle_beta   90.00
_cell.angle_gamma   90.00
#
_symmetry.space_group_name_H-M   'P 1'
#
loop_
_entity.id
_entity.type
_entity.pdbx_description
1 polymer ?
#
loop_
_entity_poly.entity_id
_entity_poly.type
_entity_poly.pdbx_seq_one_letter_code
_entity_poly.pdbx_strand_id
1 'polypeptide(L)'
;PNRLIPAGLISPLQVAVTALALLLGGLLLASYFGRDVMILVAIGVFLAVAYSVPPLRAKRNGWIGNALVAISYEGLAWMAGSLVFGPFSPANLLLAALYSFGTHGIMTINDFKSIDGDAAVGIRTIPVIHGPKQAAWFVVLTMTLAQLIVIAAFVFWGKPVTVAILAVLLLLQLWPAR
;
A
#
# COMPACT_ATOMS: atom_id res chain seq x y z
N PRO A 1 -18.65 20.10 3.88
CA PRO A 1 -17.89 18.89 3.47
C PRO A 1 -17.31 19.04 2.06
N ASN A 2 -15.98 18.93 1.89
CA ASN A 2 -15.32 19.14 0.58
C ASN A 2 -15.25 17.87 -0.29
N ARG A 3 -15.83 16.75 0.15
CA ARG A 3 -15.85 15.50 -0.61
C ARG A 3 -16.99 15.49 -1.63
N LEU A 4 -16.73 14.96 -2.82
CA LEU A 4 -17.63 15.03 -3.97
C LEU A 4 -19.04 14.47 -3.71
N ILE A 5 -19.15 13.27 -3.10
CA ILE A 5 -20.46 12.64 -2.83
C ILE A 5 -21.26 13.45 -1.79
N PRO A 6 -20.73 13.77 -0.58
CA PRO A 6 -21.47 14.61 0.38
C PRO A 6 -21.76 16.03 -0.11
N ALA A 7 -20.97 16.55 -1.06
CA ALA A 7 -21.21 17.86 -1.69
C ALA A 7 -22.26 17.80 -2.82
N GLY A 8 -22.77 16.62 -3.17
CA GLY A 8 -23.75 16.45 -4.24
C GLY A 8 -23.20 16.68 -5.65
N LEU A 9 -21.87 16.78 -5.80
CA LEU A 9 -21.21 17.06 -7.08
C LEU A 9 -21.17 15.85 -8.01
N ILE A 10 -21.27 14.64 -7.45
CA ILE A 10 -21.35 13.38 -8.20
C ILE A 10 -22.41 12.46 -7.57
N SER A 11 -23.11 11.71 -8.41
CA SER A 11 -24.11 10.73 -7.97
C SER A 11 -23.47 9.39 -7.58
N PRO A 12 -24.12 8.59 -6.72
CA PRO A 12 -23.66 7.24 -6.41
C PRO A 12 -23.55 6.33 -7.65
N LEU A 13 -24.44 6.52 -8.63
CA LEU A 13 -24.40 5.78 -9.89
C LEU A 13 -23.14 6.13 -10.70
N GLN A 14 -22.77 7.41 -10.79
CA GLN A 14 -21.53 7.81 -11.48
C GLN A 14 -20.31 7.14 -10.84
N VAL A 15 -20.24 7.10 -9.51
CA VAL A 15 -19.16 6.41 -8.79
C VAL A 15 -19.15 4.91 -9.09
N ALA A 16 -20.32 4.27 -9.07
CA ALA A 16 -20.43 2.83 -9.36
C ALA A 16 -20.00 2.49 -10.79
N VAL A 17 -20.45 3.26 -11.78
CA VAL A 17 -20.08 3.09 -13.18
C VAL A 17 -18.58 3.30 -13.37
N THR A 18 -18.01 4.37 -12.81
CA THR A 18 -16.56 4.63 -12.90
C THR A 18 -15.76 3.50 -12.26
N ALA A 19 -16.14 3.04 -11.06
CA ALA A 19 -15.46 1.95 -10.38
C ALA A 19 -15.52 0.64 -11.19
N LEU A 20 -16.70 0.30 -11.73
CA LEU A 20 -16.87 -0.90 -12.55
C LEU A 20 -16.08 -0.82 -13.85
N ALA A 21 -16.10 0.32 -14.54
CA ALA A 21 -15.35 0.52 -15.77
C ALA A 21 -13.83 0.40 -15.54
N LEU A 22 -13.30 1.01 -14.48
CA LEU A 22 -11.88 0.90 -14.13
C LEU A 22 -11.48 -0.52 -13.73
N LEU A 23 -12.35 -1.23 -12.98
CA LEU A 23 -12.13 -2.61 -12.59
C LEU A 23 -12.06 -3.54 -13.82
N LEU A 24 -13.06 -3.46 -14.69
CA LEU A 24 -13.13 -4.28 -15.90
C LEU A 24 -12.00 -3.94 -16.87
N GLY A 25 -11.70 -2.65 -17.05
CA GLY A 25 -10.58 -2.19 -17.86
C GLY A 25 -9.23 -2.69 -17.33
N GLY A 26 -9.02 -2.63 -16.01
CA GLY A 26 -7.82 -3.16 -15.36
C GLY A 26 -7.66 -4.66 -15.55
N LEU A 27 -8.73 -5.45 -15.39
CA LEU A 27 -8.70 -6.90 -15.63
C LEU A 27 -8.44 -7.24 -17.10
N LEU A 28 -9.06 -6.50 -18.03
CA LEU A 28 -8.84 -6.67 -19.46
C LEU A 28 -7.37 -6.40 -19.83
N LEU A 29 -6.80 -5.30 -19.34
CA LEU A 29 -5.39 -4.98 -19.53
C LEU A 29 -4.48 -6.05 -18.90
N ALA A 30 -4.82 -6.53 -17.70
CA ALA A 30 -4.05 -7.58 -17.06
C ALA A 30 -4.06 -8.90 -17.85
N SER A 31 -5.19 -9.23 -18.50
CA SER A 31 -5.32 -10.42 -19.35
C SER A 31 -4.38 -10.39 -20.57
N TYR A 32 -4.06 -9.20 -21.08
CA TYR A 32 -3.10 -9.02 -22.17
C TYR A 32 -1.68 -9.41 -21.76
N PHE A 33 -1.31 -9.19 -20.50
CA PHE A 33 0.02 -9.51 -19.96
C PHE A 33 0.17 -10.98 -19.50
N GLY A 34 -0.87 -11.79 -19.67
CA GLY A 34 -0.84 -13.22 -19.39
C GLY A 34 -1.47 -13.61 -18.06
N ARG A 35 -1.56 -14.93 -17.86
CA ARG A 35 -2.34 -15.55 -16.79
C ARG A 35 -1.90 -15.12 -15.39
N ASP A 36 -0.60 -15.09 -15.13
CA ASP A 36 -0.08 -14.85 -13.78
C ASP A 36 -0.32 -13.39 -13.34
N VAL A 37 -0.10 -12.44 -14.25
CA VAL A 37 -0.43 -11.02 -14.02
C VAL A 37 -1.92 -10.83 -13.77
N MET A 38 -2.77 -11.48 -14.58
CA MET A 38 -4.22 -11.45 -14.40
C MET A 38 -4.64 -11.99 -13.02
N ILE A 39 -4.02 -13.07 -12.54
CA ILE A 39 -4.29 -13.63 -11.20
C ILE A 39 -3.91 -12.63 -10.11
N LEU A 40 -2.72 -12.03 -10.18
CA LEU A 40 -2.27 -11.05 -9.19
C LEU A 40 -3.20 -9.82 -9.14
N VAL A 41 -3.62 -9.31 -10.30
CA VAL A 41 -4.57 -8.19 -10.38
C VAL A 41 -5.94 -8.59 -9.84
N ALA A 42 -6.44 -9.78 -10.15
CA ALA A 42 -7.71 -10.26 -9.62
C ALA A 42 -7.70 -10.38 -8.09
N ILE A 43 -6.59 -10.88 -7.51
CA ILE A 43 -6.39 -10.90 -6.07
C ILE A 43 -6.35 -9.46 -5.53
N GLY A 44 -5.63 -8.54 -6.16
CA GLY A 44 -5.57 -7.14 -5.76
C GLY A 44 -6.95 -6.46 -5.74
N VAL A 45 -7.76 -6.70 -6.77
CA VAL A 45 -9.16 -6.24 -6.85
C VAL A 45 -9.99 -6.82 -5.71
N PHE A 46 -9.88 -8.13 -5.45
CA PHE A 46 -10.56 -8.77 -4.34
C PHE A 46 -10.19 -8.12 -2.99
N LEU A 47 -8.89 -7.89 -2.73
CA LEU A 47 -8.42 -7.24 -1.50
C LEU A 47 -8.91 -5.78 -1.39
N ALA A 48 -8.98 -5.04 -2.49
CA ALA A 48 -9.51 -3.67 -2.51
C ALA A 48 -11.02 -3.62 -2.20
N VAL A 49 -11.79 -4.59 -2.69
CA VAL A 49 -13.21 -4.75 -2.36
C VAL A 49 -13.36 -5.15 -0.88
N ALA A 50 -12.60 -6.14 -0.42
CA ALA A 50 -12.52 -6.58 0.98
C ALA A 50 -12.18 -5.44 1.95
N TYR A 51 -11.30 -4.52 1.54
CA TYR A 51 -10.96 -3.32 2.31
C TYR A 51 -12.16 -2.37 2.48
N SER A 52 -12.99 -2.20 1.45
CA SER A 52 -13.97 -1.10 1.37
C SER A 52 -15.42 -1.49 1.67
N VAL A 53 -15.83 -2.71 1.30
CA VAL A 53 -17.25 -3.11 1.20
C VAL A 53 -17.65 -4.06 2.34
N PRO A 54 -18.86 -3.95 2.94
CA PRO A 54 -19.39 -4.95 3.87
C PRO A 54 -19.53 -6.35 3.22
N PRO A 55 -19.51 -7.45 4.01
CA PRO A 55 -19.45 -7.48 5.47
C PRO A 55 -18.05 -7.24 6.05
N LEU A 56 -16.99 -7.45 5.26
CA LEU A 56 -15.62 -7.39 5.78
C LEU A 56 -15.18 -5.96 6.11
N ARG A 57 -15.26 -5.05 5.14
CA ARG A 57 -14.88 -3.62 5.26
C ARG A 57 -13.66 -3.43 6.16
N ALA A 58 -12.56 -4.10 5.80
CA ALA A 58 -11.40 -4.26 6.68
C ALA A 58 -10.76 -2.94 7.12
N LYS A 59 -10.99 -1.84 6.38
CA LYS A 59 -10.57 -0.48 6.75
C LYS A 59 -11.03 -0.02 8.14
N ARG A 60 -11.99 -0.71 8.77
CA ARG A 60 -12.41 -0.46 10.17
C ARG A 60 -11.34 -0.82 11.20
N ASN A 61 -10.30 -1.56 10.82
CA ASN A 61 -9.18 -1.91 11.67
C ASN A 61 -7.87 -1.52 10.94
N GLY A 62 -7.06 -0.66 11.55
CA GLY A 62 -5.82 -0.16 10.94
C GLY A 62 -4.81 -1.26 10.66
N TRP A 63 -4.71 -2.30 11.48
CA TRP A 63 -3.77 -3.40 11.25
C TRP A 63 -4.12 -4.20 10.00
N ILE A 64 -5.37 -4.63 9.89
CA ILE A 64 -5.84 -5.47 8.78
C ILE A 64 -6.03 -4.61 7.52
N GLY A 65 -6.68 -3.46 7.66
CA GLY A 65 -6.92 -2.53 6.56
C GLY A 65 -5.62 -2.07 5.90
N ASN A 66 -4.63 -1.65 6.69
CA ASN A 66 -3.35 -1.19 6.16
C ASN A 66 -2.55 -2.35 5.54
N ALA A 67 -2.65 -3.56 6.10
CA ALA A 67 -2.05 -4.75 5.50
C ALA A 67 -2.66 -5.12 4.15
N LEU A 68 -3.99 -5.08 4.01
CA LEU A 68 -4.64 -5.36 2.72
C LEU A 68 -4.18 -4.37 1.65
N VAL A 69 -4.10 -3.08 1.98
CA VAL A 69 -3.65 -2.04 1.04
C VAL A 69 -2.17 -2.20 0.74
N ALA A 70 -1.33 -2.46 1.74
CA ALA A 70 0.10 -2.67 1.53
C ALA A 70 0.37 -3.87 0.62
N ILE A 71 -0.32 -4.99 0.82
CA ILE A 71 -0.19 -6.17 -0.02
C ILE A 71 -0.71 -5.90 -1.43
N SER A 72 -1.88 -5.27 -1.58
CA SER A 72 -2.50 -5.10 -2.90
C SER A 72 -1.85 -4.00 -3.74
N TYR A 73 -1.59 -2.84 -3.13
CA TYR A 73 -1.09 -1.65 -3.81
C TYR A 73 0.42 -1.68 -4.04
N GLU A 74 1.18 -2.30 -3.12
CA GLU A 74 2.63 -2.40 -3.23
C GLU A 74 3.05 -3.79 -3.71
N GLY A 75 2.81 -4.82 -2.89
CA GLY A 75 3.34 -6.17 -3.13
C GLY A 75 2.88 -6.79 -4.45
N LEU A 76 1.56 -6.92 -4.64
CA LEU A 76 0.99 -7.51 -5.85
C LEU A 76 1.29 -6.68 -7.09
N ALA A 77 1.29 -5.35 -6.98
CA ALA A 77 1.65 -4.46 -8.08
C ALA A 77 3.12 -4.65 -8.50
N TRP A 78 4.04 -4.74 -7.54
CA TRP A 78 5.46 -5.01 -7.78
C TRP A 78 5.69 -6.38 -8.43
N MET A 79 4.97 -7.40 -7.95
CA MET A 79 5.04 -8.75 -8.51
C MET A 79 4.50 -8.80 -9.94
N ALA A 80 3.35 -8.16 -10.19
CA ALA A 80 2.76 -8.06 -11.52
C ALA A 80 3.69 -7.32 -12.49
N GLY A 81 4.25 -6.17 -12.09
CA GLY A 81 5.24 -5.44 -12.87
C GLY A 81 6.47 -6.30 -13.18
N SER A 82 7.02 -6.99 -12.16
CA SER A 82 8.19 -7.86 -12.34
C SER A 82 7.96 -8.95 -13.39
N LEU A 83 6.78 -9.59 -13.38
CA LEU A 83 6.39 -10.65 -14.33
C LEU A 83 6.28 -10.16 -15.78
N VAL A 84 5.91 -8.90 -15.99
CA VAL A 84 5.81 -8.32 -17.35
C VAL A 84 7.19 -8.16 -17.98
N PHE A 85 8.22 -7.87 -17.19
CA PHE A 85 9.57 -7.57 -17.70
C PHE A 85 10.53 -8.77 -17.68
N GLY A 86 10.14 -9.89 -17.08
CA GLY A 86 10.99 -11.08 -17.05
C GLY A 86 10.52 -12.17 -16.09
N PRO A 87 11.34 -13.23 -15.92
CA PRO A 87 11.02 -14.32 -15.02
C PRO A 87 10.98 -13.84 -13.57
N PHE A 88 9.97 -14.28 -12.84
CA PHE A 88 9.83 -13.98 -11.41
C PHE A 88 10.88 -14.74 -10.60
N SER A 89 11.62 -14.03 -9.76
CA SER A 89 12.69 -14.60 -8.92
C SER A 89 12.40 -14.45 -7.43
N PRO A 90 13.08 -15.22 -6.55
CA PRO A 90 13.02 -15.00 -5.10
C PRO A 90 13.40 -13.58 -4.69
N ALA A 91 14.26 -12.90 -5.44
CA ALA A 91 14.62 -11.50 -5.20
C ALA A 91 13.42 -10.57 -5.42
N ASN A 92 12.61 -10.80 -6.46
CA ASN A 92 11.39 -10.02 -6.70
C ASN A 92 10.39 -10.18 -5.56
N LEU A 93 10.20 -11.41 -5.07
CA LEU A 93 9.32 -11.70 -3.93
C LEU A 93 9.80 -11.01 -2.65
N LEU A 94 11.11 -11.08 -2.37
CA LEU A 94 11.71 -10.42 -1.21
C LEU A 94 11.46 -8.90 -1.25
N LEU A 95 11.73 -8.27 -2.39
CA LEU A 95 11.51 -6.82 -2.56
C LEU A 95 10.04 -6.46 -2.40
N ALA A 96 9.13 -7.21 -3.04
CA ALA A 96 7.68 -6.98 -2.92
C ALA A 96 7.21 -7.10 -1.46
N ALA A 97 7.71 -8.09 -0.71
CA ALA A 97 7.39 -8.29 0.69
C ALA A 97 7.92 -7.15 1.58
N LEU A 98 9.19 -6.75 1.40
CA LEU A 98 9.80 -5.67 2.18
C LEU A 98 9.15 -4.32 1.92
N TYR A 99 8.88 -3.98 0.66
CA TYR A 99 8.17 -2.74 0.33
C TYR A 99 6.73 -2.77 0.84
N SER A 100 6.03 -3.90 0.76
CA SER A 100 4.70 -4.04 1.41
C SER A 100 4.79 -3.80 2.92
N PHE A 101 5.80 -4.36 3.59
CA PHE A 101 6.00 -4.12 5.03
C PHE A 101 6.24 -2.63 5.34
N GLY A 102 7.06 -1.94 4.55
CA GLY A 102 7.24 -0.49 4.66
C GLY A 102 5.95 0.30 4.38
N THR A 103 5.19 -0.09 3.36
CA THR A 103 3.91 0.54 2.98
C THR A 103 2.86 0.40 4.07
N HIS A 104 2.89 -0.66 4.88
CA HIS A 104 2.02 -0.75 6.07
C HIS A 104 2.26 0.42 7.05
N GLY A 105 3.53 0.76 7.27
CA GLY A 105 3.94 1.95 8.01
C GLY A 105 3.43 3.25 7.39
N ILE A 106 3.62 3.41 6.07
CA ILE A 106 3.17 4.60 5.32
C ILE A 106 1.65 4.77 5.40
N MET A 107 0.89 3.68 5.32
CA MET A 107 -0.56 3.71 5.48
C MET A 107 -0.97 4.28 6.84
N THR A 108 -0.20 4.01 7.88
CA THR A 108 -0.41 4.59 9.22
C THR A 108 -0.22 6.11 9.23
N ILE A 109 0.65 6.68 8.37
CA ILE A 109 0.76 8.15 8.19
C ILE A 109 -0.58 8.75 7.76
N ASN A 110 -1.32 8.06 6.89
CA ASN A 110 -2.62 8.56 6.43
C ASN A 110 -3.66 8.54 7.57
N ASP A 111 -3.58 7.57 8.47
CA ASP A 111 -4.46 7.48 9.64
C ASP A 111 -4.28 8.67 10.61
N PHE A 112 -3.11 9.32 10.65
CA PHE A 112 -2.91 10.53 11.47
C PHE A 112 -3.80 11.70 11.04
N LYS A 113 -4.20 11.78 9.77
CA LYS A 113 -5.03 12.87 9.24
C LYS A 113 -6.48 12.80 9.73
N SER A 114 -6.90 11.67 10.28
CA SER A 114 -8.30 11.39 10.60
C SER A 114 -8.54 10.80 11.99
N ILE A 115 -7.58 10.88 12.92
CA ILE A 115 -7.68 10.29 14.27
C ILE A 115 -9.03 10.59 14.95
N ASP A 116 -9.37 11.87 15.10
CA ASP A 116 -10.61 12.27 15.80
C ASP A 116 -11.86 11.81 15.06
N GLY A 117 -11.86 11.91 13.73
CA GLY A 117 -12.97 11.48 12.88
C GLY A 117 -13.18 9.97 12.90
N ASP A 118 -12.09 9.20 12.87
CA ASP A 118 -12.11 7.74 12.94
C ASP A 118 -12.57 7.25 14.31
N ALA A 119 -12.09 7.88 15.39
CA ALA A 119 -12.54 7.60 16.75
C ALA A 119 -14.05 7.87 16.91
N ALA A 120 -14.54 9.00 16.42
CA ALA A 120 -15.96 9.38 16.51
C ALA A 120 -16.91 8.38 15.82
N VAL A 121 -16.45 7.66 14.79
CA VAL A 121 -17.25 6.67 14.04
C VAL A 121 -16.84 5.22 14.32
N GLY A 122 -16.02 5.00 15.37
CA GLY A 122 -15.62 3.67 15.83
C GLY A 122 -14.65 2.92 14.93
N ILE A 123 -13.92 3.61 14.05
CA ILE A 123 -12.83 3.02 13.26
C ILE A 123 -11.58 2.92 14.15
N ARG A 124 -11.03 1.72 14.24
CA ARG A 124 -9.88 1.41 15.09
C ARG A 124 -8.59 1.48 14.29
N THR A 125 -8.18 2.69 13.88
CA THR A 125 -6.86 2.89 13.24
C THR A 125 -5.73 2.76 14.26
N ILE A 126 -4.51 2.54 13.79
CA ILE A 126 -3.33 2.36 14.67
C ILE A 126 -3.13 3.56 15.63
N PRO A 127 -3.16 4.82 15.18
CA PRO A 127 -3.05 5.97 16.10
C PRO A 127 -4.24 6.12 17.05
N VAL A 128 -5.44 5.65 16.68
CA VAL A 128 -6.60 5.63 17.59
C VAL A 128 -6.43 4.58 18.69
N ILE A 129 -5.91 3.38 18.37
CA ILE A 129 -5.74 2.28 19.34
C ILE A 129 -4.55 2.54 20.27
N HIS A 130 -3.40 2.94 19.71
CA HIS A 130 -2.10 2.98 20.40
C HIS A 130 -1.63 4.39 20.75
N GLY A 131 -2.36 5.40 20.29
CA GLY A 131 -2.01 6.80 20.44
C GLY A 131 -1.00 7.29 19.39
N PRO A 132 -0.92 8.63 19.17
CA PRO A 132 -0.10 9.22 18.12
C PRO A 132 1.39 8.89 18.25
N LYS A 133 1.92 8.90 19.48
CA LYS A 133 3.36 8.69 19.74
C LYS A 133 3.81 7.28 19.35
N GLN A 134 3.05 6.26 19.73
CA GLN A 134 3.41 4.87 19.42
C GLN A 134 3.23 4.58 17.92
N ALA A 135 2.16 5.12 17.32
CA ALA A 135 1.94 5.02 15.88
C ALA A 135 3.08 5.68 15.08
N ALA A 136 3.64 6.80 15.55
CA ALA A 136 4.75 7.47 14.87
C ALA A 136 6.02 6.62 14.90
N TRP A 137 6.34 6.00 16.04
CA TRP A 137 7.43 5.04 16.13
C TRP A 137 7.22 3.83 15.22
N PHE A 138 5.99 3.31 15.16
CA PHE A 138 5.64 2.21 14.25
C PHE A 138 5.93 2.58 12.79
N VAL A 139 5.52 3.78 12.35
CA VAL A 139 5.81 4.28 10.99
C VAL A 139 7.32 4.34 10.75
N VAL A 140 8.08 5.01 11.63
CA VAL A 140 9.52 5.19 11.45
C VAL A 140 10.24 3.84 11.40
N LEU A 141 9.90 2.93 12.30
CA LEU A 141 10.54 1.60 12.39
C LEU A 141 10.24 0.76 11.16
N THR A 142 8.98 0.64 10.75
CA THR A 142 8.60 -0.21 9.61
C THR A 142 9.25 0.27 8.31
N MET A 143 9.20 1.58 8.05
CA MET A 143 9.83 2.16 6.85
C MET A 143 11.35 2.02 6.87
N THR A 144 12.00 2.35 7.99
CA THR A 144 13.46 2.32 8.10
C THR A 144 13.99 0.89 8.02
N LEU A 145 13.36 -0.06 8.70
CA LEU A 145 13.77 -1.47 8.68
C LEU A 145 13.61 -2.07 7.28
N ALA A 146 12.49 -1.82 6.60
CA ALA A 146 12.29 -2.26 5.23
C ALA A 146 13.43 -1.76 4.32
N GLN A 147 13.73 -0.45 4.38
CA GLN A 147 14.73 0.17 3.51
C GLN A 147 16.16 -0.31 3.84
N LEU A 148 16.51 -0.48 5.10
CA LEU A 148 17.81 -1.04 5.50
C LEU A 148 18.01 -2.47 4.98
N ILE A 149 16.99 -3.32 5.07
CA ILE A 149 17.08 -4.70 4.57
C ILE A 149 17.17 -4.70 3.04
N VAL A 150 16.42 -3.85 2.34
CA VAL A 150 16.53 -3.70 0.88
C VAL A 150 17.94 -3.24 0.49
N ILE A 151 18.52 -2.25 1.17
CA ILE A 151 19.89 -1.80 0.96
C ILE A 151 20.86 -2.97 1.14
N ALA A 152 20.74 -3.74 2.23
CA ALA A 152 21.59 -4.89 2.49
C ALA A 152 21.47 -5.96 1.39
N ALA A 153 20.25 -6.21 0.88
CA ALA A 153 20.04 -7.13 -0.25
C ALA A 153 20.77 -6.65 -1.52
N PHE A 154 20.70 -5.36 -1.84
CA PHE A 154 21.41 -4.81 -3.01
C PHE A 154 22.94 -4.75 -2.83
N VAL A 155 23.44 -4.61 -1.60
CA VAL A 155 24.87 -4.81 -1.29
C VAL A 155 25.27 -6.25 -1.59
N PHE A 156 24.50 -7.23 -1.09
CA PHE A 156 24.75 -8.65 -1.32
C PHE A 156 24.69 -9.02 -2.82
N TRP A 157 23.79 -8.40 -3.58
CA TRP A 157 23.68 -8.59 -5.04
C TRP A 157 24.70 -7.78 -5.86
N GLY A 158 25.63 -7.07 -5.22
CA GLY A 158 26.69 -6.33 -5.90
C GLY A 158 26.18 -5.19 -6.80
N LYS A 159 25.15 -4.45 -6.36
CA LYS A 159 24.56 -3.32 -7.11
C LYS A 159 24.93 -1.97 -6.46
N PRO A 160 26.18 -1.51 -6.58
CA PRO A 160 26.69 -0.36 -5.82
C PRO A 160 25.98 0.95 -6.12
N VAL A 161 25.57 1.19 -7.38
CA VAL A 161 24.82 2.39 -7.77
C VAL A 161 23.46 2.43 -7.08
N THR A 162 22.72 1.31 -7.10
CA THR A 162 21.43 1.19 -6.41
C THR A 162 21.58 1.38 -4.90
N VAL A 163 22.61 0.80 -4.30
CA VAL A 163 22.93 0.98 -2.87
C VAL A 163 23.17 2.46 -2.55
N ALA A 164 23.98 3.16 -3.34
CA ALA A 164 24.27 4.58 -3.12
C ALA A 164 23.00 5.43 -3.20
N ILE A 165 22.14 5.18 -4.20
CA ILE A 165 20.85 5.88 -4.34
C ILE A 165 19.96 5.63 -3.12
N LEU A 166 19.77 4.37 -2.74
CA LEU A 166 18.90 4.01 -1.62
C LEU A 166 19.42 4.54 -0.28
N ALA A 167 20.74 4.56 -0.09
CA ALA A 167 21.38 5.13 1.10
C ALA A 167 21.17 6.65 1.19
N VAL A 168 21.33 7.38 0.09
CA VAL A 168 21.03 8.82 0.03
C VAL A 168 19.56 9.07 0.34
N LEU A 169 18.64 8.30 -0.25
CA LEU A 169 17.20 8.42 0.03
C LEU A 169 16.87 8.15 1.50
N LEU A 170 17.53 7.17 2.13
CA LEU A 170 17.35 6.89 3.56
C LEU A 170 17.85 8.05 4.42
N LEU A 171 19.01 8.62 4.09
CA LEU A 171 19.55 9.78 4.80
C LEU A 171 18.63 11.00 4.66
N LEU A 172 18.05 11.22 3.48
CA LEU A 172 17.07 12.29 3.26
C LEU A 172 15.77 12.03 4.04
N GLN A 173 15.31 10.79 4.12
CA GLN A 173 14.13 10.42 4.92
C GLN A 173 14.33 10.70 6.42
N LEU A 174 15.53 10.42 6.93
CA LEU A 174 15.88 10.63 8.34
C LEU A 174 16.31 12.07 8.63
N TRP A 175 16.47 12.90 7.59
CA TRP A 175 16.86 14.29 7.76
C TRP A 175 15.76 15.03 8.54
N PRO A 176 16.09 15.67 9.67
CA PRO A 176 15.11 16.45 10.41
C PRO A 176 14.58 17.59 9.53
N ALA A 177 13.32 17.50 9.12
CA ALA A 177 12.60 18.66 8.63
C ALA A 177 12.45 19.62 9.82
N ARG A 178 13.22 20.72 9.80
CA ARG A 178 13.13 21.80 10.78
C ARG A 178 11.81 22.54 10.64
#